data_AF-A0A2I0CVX8-F1
#
_entry.id   AF-A0A2I0CVX8-F1
#
_cell.length_a   1.000
_cell.length_b   1.000
_cell.length_c   1.000
_cell.angle_alpha   90.00
_cell.angle_beta   90.00
_cell.angle_gamma   90.00
#
_symmetry.space_group_name_H-M   'P 1'
#
loop_
_entity.id
_entity.type
_entity.pdbx_description
1 polymer ?
#
loop_
_entity_poly.entity_id
_entity_poly.type
_entity_poly.pdbx_seq_one_letter_code
_entity_poly.pdbx_strand_id
1 'polypeptide(L)'
;MGIHGKVKGFMERWQVFLMAKYLRKESLVPKEKRKGRHGLFICISGMKIPEVFVGAKLTAQAFFDIIDCPYTDELLINDMDTILDVRAQPELEKAAYEKGNAIGKGLNP
;
A
#
# COMPACT_ATOMS: atom_id res chain seq x y z
N MET A 1 2.91 -5.89 13.89
CA MET A 1 4.26 -5.36 13.54
C MET A 1 4.12 -4.13 12.65
N GLY A 2 5.20 -3.37 12.44
CA GLY A 2 5.19 -2.10 11.71
C GLY A 2 5.85 -2.16 10.32
N ILE A 3 6.03 -1.00 9.70
CA ILE A 3 6.75 -0.86 8.42
C ILE A 3 8.26 -0.78 8.66
N HIS A 4 9.05 -1.34 7.74
CA HIS A 4 10.51 -1.23 7.77
C HIS A 4 10.99 0.23 7.84
N GLY A 5 12.02 0.49 8.67
CA GLY A 5 12.48 1.84 9.00
C GLY A 5 12.82 2.72 7.79
N LYS A 6 13.45 2.18 6.74
CA LYS A 6 13.74 2.97 5.52
C LYS A 6 12.47 3.38 4.76
N VAL A 7 11.47 2.49 4.71
CA VAL A 7 10.19 2.79 4.06
C VAL A 7 9.41 3.80 4.90
N LYS A 8 9.45 3.66 6.24
CA LYS A 8 8.84 4.66 7.13
C LYS A 8 9.51 6.03 6.98
N GLY A 9 10.84 6.09 6.90
CA GLY A 9 11.57 7.34 6.63
C GLY A 9 11.22 7.96 5.28
N PHE A 10 10.98 7.15 4.24
CA PHE A 10 10.42 7.64 2.98
C PHE A 10 9.02 8.25 3.16
N MET A 11 8.11 7.54 3.85
CA MET A 11 6.75 8.01 4.11
C MET A 11 6.72 9.32 4.93
N GLU A 12 7.64 9.48 5.89
CA GLU A 12 7.75 10.67 6.72
C GLU A 12 8.03 11.95 5.93
N ARG A 13 8.75 11.85 4.81
CA ARG A 13 9.02 12.99 3.92
C ARG A 13 7.76 13.60 3.32
N TRP A 14 6.63 12.88 3.36
CA TRP A 14 5.35 13.33 2.83
C TRP A 14 4.43 13.92 3.92
N GLN A 15 4.79 13.85 5.20
CA GLN A 15 3.97 14.39 6.30
C GLN A 15 3.70 15.90 6.16
N VAL A 16 4.59 16.64 5.49
CA VAL A 16 4.35 18.05 5.15
C VAL A 16 3.07 18.26 4.35
N PHE A 17 2.68 17.30 3.51
CA PHE A 17 1.45 17.36 2.71
C PHE A 17 0.21 17.15 3.57
N LEU A 18 0.30 16.39 4.66
CA LEU A 18 -0.80 16.31 5.63
C LEU A 18 -1.13 17.68 6.20
N MET A 19 -0.10 18.42 6.65
CA MET A 19 -0.29 19.77 7.17
C MET A 19 -0.77 20.76 6.12
N ALA A 20 -0.23 20.69 4.91
CA ALA A 20 -0.68 21.55 3.82
C ALA A 20 -2.18 21.35 3.54
N LYS A 21 -2.68 20.12 3.53
CA LYS A 21 -4.11 19.82 3.35
C LYS A 21 -4.95 20.26 4.54
N TYR A 22 -4.46 20.05 5.77
CA TYR A 22 -5.16 20.46 6.99
C TYR A 22 -5.39 21.98 7.02
N LEU A 23 -4.37 22.77 6.68
CA LEU A 23 -4.45 24.23 6.65
C LEU A 23 -5.33 24.74 5.50
N ARG A 24 -5.16 24.19 4.29
CA ARG A 24 -5.91 24.64 3.09
C ARG A 24 -7.35 24.13 3.07
N LYS A 25 -7.66 23.06 3.81
CA LYS A 25 -8.93 22.33 3.77
C LYS A 25 -9.28 21.82 2.36
N GLU A 26 -8.26 21.54 1.56
CA GLU A 26 -8.40 20.99 0.21
C GLU A 26 -7.30 19.98 -0.09
N SER A 27 -7.53 19.11 -1.07
CA SER A 27 -6.52 18.17 -1.56
C SER A 27 -5.52 18.85 -2.49
N LEU A 28 -4.26 18.42 -2.42
CA LEU A 28 -3.16 18.95 -3.24
C LEU A 28 -3.16 18.39 -4.67
N VAL A 29 -3.97 17.36 -4.92
CA VAL A 29 -4.12 16.74 -6.23
C VAL A 29 -5.28 17.40 -6.97
N PRO A 30 -5.07 17.94 -8.19
CA PRO A 30 -6.16 18.48 -9.01
C PRO A 30 -7.24 17.42 -9.28
N LYS A 31 -8.52 17.84 -9.34
CA LYS A 31 -9.66 16.90 -9.45
C LYS A 31 -9.54 15.97 -10.66
N GLU A 32 -8.99 16.48 -11.76
CA GLU A 32 -8.80 15.76 -13.03
C GLU A 32 -7.81 14.61 -12.86
N LYS A 33 -6.80 14.79 -12.00
CA LYS A 33 -5.75 13.80 -11.75
C LYS A 33 -6.11 12.79 -10.67
N ARG A 34 -7.19 13.00 -9.91
CA ARG A 34 -7.61 12.07 -8.84
C ARG A 34 -8.14 10.74 -9.38
N LYS A 35 -8.79 10.77 -10.56
CA LYS A 35 -9.40 9.59 -11.18
C LYS A 35 -8.40 8.49 -11.54
N GLY A 36 -7.15 8.86 -11.84
CA GLY A 36 -6.10 7.92 -12.24
C GLY A 36 -5.14 7.52 -11.13
N ARG A 37 -5.50 7.72 -9.85
CA ARG A 37 -4.64 7.37 -8.70
C ARG A 37 -5.22 6.17 -8.00
N HIS A 38 -4.41 5.13 -7.85
CA HIS A 38 -4.77 3.91 -7.12
C HIS A 38 -3.56 3.43 -6.32
N GLY A 39 -3.83 2.99 -5.11
CA GLY A 39 -2.87 2.40 -4.19
C GLY A 39 -3.05 0.89 -4.11
N LEU A 40 -1.97 0.16 -4.34
CA LEU A 40 -1.86 -1.27 -4.05
C LEU A 40 -0.81 -1.46 -2.97
N PHE A 41 -1.19 -2.06 -1.84
CA PHE A 41 -0.25 -2.38 -0.78
C PHE A 41 0.09 -3.87 -0.78
N ILE A 42 1.35 -4.19 -1.05
CA ILE A 42 1.86 -5.56 -1.03
C ILE A 42 2.81 -5.69 0.16
N CYS A 43 2.53 -6.63 1.07
CA CYS A 43 3.31 -6.81 2.27
C CYS A 43 3.40 -8.30 2.64
N ILE A 44 4.59 -8.73 3.02
CA ILE A 44 4.86 -10.09 3.46
C ILE A 44 5.36 -10.11 4.91
N SER A 45 5.14 -11.20 5.61
CA SER A 45 5.67 -11.41 6.95
C SER A 45 6.10 -12.85 7.18
N GLY A 46 7.22 -13.03 7.89
CA GLY A 46 7.66 -14.34 8.36
C GLY A 46 6.72 -14.97 9.38
N MET A 47 6.15 -14.15 10.27
CA MET A 47 5.31 -14.63 11.37
C MET A 47 3.93 -15.09 10.89
N LYS A 48 3.45 -16.19 11.47
CA LYS A 48 2.08 -16.71 11.29
C LYS A 48 1.17 -16.28 12.46
N ILE A 49 0.86 -14.99 12.54
CA ILE A 49 -0.10 -14.46 13.52
C ILE A 49 -1.16 -13.59 12.82
N PRO A 50 -2.43 -13.59 13.27
CA PRO A 50 -3.51 -12.85 12.61
C PRO A 50 -3.27 -11.34 12.54
N GLU A 51 -2.68 -10.75 13.58
CA GLU A 51 -2.52 -9.31 13.74
C GLU A 51 -1.22 -8.77 13.14
N VAL A 52 -0.46 -9.62 12.43
CA VAL A 52 0.91 -9.30 12.01
C VAL A 52 0.98 -8.00 11.19
N PHE A 53 -0.04 -7.77 10.36
CA PHE A 53 -0.14 -6.64 9.44
C PHE A 53 -0.90 -5.44 9.99
N VAL A 54 -1.54 -5.50 11.17
CA VAL A 54 -2.42 -4.42 11.65
C VAL A 54 -1.70 -3.07 11.67
N GLY A 55 -0.51 -3.01 12.26
CA GLY A 55 0.30 -1.78 12.30
C GLY A 55 0.80 -1.32 10.93
N ALA A 56 1.23 -2.26 10.08
CA ALA A 56 1.69 -1.96 8.74
C ALA A 56 0.56 -1.41 7.84
N LYS A 57 -0.62 -2.01 7.91
CA LYS A 57 -1.82 -1.59 7.17
C LYS A 57 -2.28 -0.21 7.59
N LEU A 58 -2.40 0.07 8.88
CA LEU A 58 -2.77 1.40 9.37
C LEU A 58 -1.77 2.47 8.93
N THR A 59 -0.47 2.17 8.98
CA THR A 59 0.57 3.10 8.53
C THR A 59 0.49 3.33 7.01
N ALA A 60 0.26 2.27 6.22
CA ALA A 60 0.10 2.39 4.78
C ALA A 60 -1.14 3.21 4.41
N GLN A 61 -2.29 2.91 5.01
CA GLN A 61 -3.54 3.68 4.81
C GLN A 61 -3.34 5.16 5.10
N ALA A 62 -2.74 5.50 6.25
CA ALA A 62 -2.43 6.89 6.57
C ALA A 62 -1.50 7.54 5.54
N PHE A 63 -0.49 6.82 5.03
CA PHE A 63 0.38 7.32 3.97
C PHE A 63 -0.37 7.56 2.65
N PHE A 64 -1.22 6.62 2.23
CA PHE A 64 -2.06 6.74 1.04
C PHE A 64 -3.01 7.94 1.12
N ASP A 65 -3.61 8.16 2.31
CA ASP A 65 -4.41 9.35 2.59
C ASP A 65 -3.58 10.62 2.46
N ILE A 66 -2.38 10.67 3.03
CA ILE A 66 -1.48 11.85 2.96
C ILE A 66 -1.22 12.25 1.51
N ILE A 67 -0.98 11.29 0.63
CA ILE A 67 -0.64 11.54 -0.77
C ILE A 67 -1.88 11.65 -1.70
N ASP A 68 -3.10 11.71 -1.14
CA ASP A 68 -4.37 11.73 -1.89
C ASP A 68 -4.41 10.61 -2.96
N CYS A 69 -4.11 9.38 -2.54
CA CYS A 69 -4.17 8.20 -3.39
C CYS A 69 -5.03 7.15 -2.70
N PRO A 70 -6.19 6.76 -3.26
CA PRO A 70 -7.07 5.75 -2.68
C PRO A 70 -6.35 4.42 -2.42
N TYR A 71 -6.39 3.93 -1.18
CA TYR A 71 -6.01 2.56 -0.82
C TYR A 71 -7.01 1.59 -1.48
N THR A 72 -6.71 1.14 -2.70
CA THR A 72 -7.66 0.46 -3.58
C THR A 72 -7.70 -1.03 -3.31
N ASP A 73 -6.54 -1.64 -3.12
CA ASP A 73 -6.42 -3.07 -2.88
C ASP A 73 -5.14 -3.38 -2.09
N GLU A 74 -5.05 -4.59 -1.56
CA GLU A 74 -3.92 -5.11 -0.82
C GLU A 74 -3.65 -6.59 -1.11
N LEU A 75 -2.40 -6.99 -0.89
CA LEU A 75 -1.97 -8.38 -0.84
C LEU A 75 -1.08 -8.56 0.39
N LEU A 76 -1.57 -9.34 1.35
CA LEU A 76 -0.91 -9.58 2.64
C LEU A 76 -0.62 -11.08 2.77
N ILE A 77 0.66 -11.44 2.89
CA ILE A 77 1.09 -12.84 2.92
C ILE A 77 1.89 -13.08 4.20
N ASN A 78 1.31 -13.79 5.16
CA ASN A 78 2.00 -14.18 6.39
C ASN A 78 2.70 -15.55 6.22
N ASP A 79 3.35 -16.02 7.29
CA ASP A 79 3.96 -17.36 7.34
C ASP A 79 5.09 -17.60 6.32
N MET A 80 5.79 -16.54 5.91
CA MET A 80 6.91 -16.65 4.95
C MET A 80 8.08 -17.46 5.50
N ASP A 81 8.23 -17.55 6.81
CA ASP A 81 9.28 -18.38 7.44
C ASP A 81 9.02 -19.88 7.23
N THR A 82 7.75 -20.27 7.06
CA THR A 82 7.36 -21.65 6.70
C THR A 82 7.38 -21.86 5.18
N ILE A 83 6.96 -20.85 4.41
CA ILE A 83 6.92 -20.92 2.95
C ILE A 83 8.35 -21.02 2.38
N LEU A 84 9.33 -20.34 2.99
CA LEU A 84 10.77 -20.30 2.65
C LEU A 84 11.09 -19.73 1.26
N ASP A 85 10.51 -20.29 0.20
CA ASP A 85 10.67 -19.85 -1.19
C ASP A 85 9.33 -19.45 -1.79
N VAL A 86 9.15 -18.14 -2.00
CA VAL A 86 7.97 -17.58 -2.68
C VAL A 86 7.84 -18.07 -4.12
N ARG A 87 8.94 -18.44 -4.79
CA ARG A 87 8.92 -18.94 -6.17
C ARG A 87 8.30 -20.33 -6.27
N ALA A 88 8.29 -21.08 -5.17
CA ALA A 88 7.58 -22.35 -5.07
C ALA A 88 6.06 -22.16 -4.93
N GLN A 89 5.58 -20.92 -4.80
CA GLN A 89 4.17 -20.57 -4.62
C GLN A 89 3.67 -19.73 -5.82
N PRO A 90 3.49 -20.32 -7.01
CA PRO A 90 3.11 -19.59 -8.22
C PRO A 90 1.78 -18.84 -8.09
N GLU A 91 0.87 -19.32 -7.24
CA GLU A 91 -0.40 -18.64 -6.95
C GLU A 91 -0.21 -17.29 -6.25
N LEU A 92 0.82 -17.13 -5.41
CA LEU A 92 1.11 -15.85 -4.76
C LEU A 92 1.62 -14.80 -5.76
N GLU A 93 2.49 -15.22 -6.68
CA GLU A 93 2.96 -14.37 -7.77
C GLU A 93 1.81 -13.98 -8.71
N LYS A 94 0.99 -14.96 -9.09
CA LYS A 94 -0.21 -14.74 -9.91
C LYS A 94 -1.18 -13.76 -9.24
N ALA A 95 -1.44 -13.91 -7.94
CA ALA A 95 -2.31 -12.99 -7.21
C ALA A 95 -1.77 -11.55 -7.20
N ALA A 96 -0.45 -11.37 -7.02
CA ALA A 96 0.18 -10.06 -7.10
C ALA A 96 0.05 -9.45 -8.52
N TYR A 97 0.30 -10.26 -9.55
CA TYR A 97 0.18 -9.85 -10.95
C TYR A 97 -1.25 -9.45 -11.30
N GLU A 98 -2.24 -10.28 -10.95
CA GLU A 98 -3.65 -10.03 -11.27
C GLU A 98 -4.16 -8.75 -10.63
N LYS A 99 -3.82 -8.48 -9.36
CA LYS A 99 -4.17 -7.23 -8.67
C LYS A 99 -3.55 -6.01 -9.36
N GLY A 100 -2.26 -6.08 -9.69
CA GLY A 100 -1.57 -5.01 -10.42
C GLY A 100 -2.17 -4.76 -11.81
N ASN A 101 -2.46 -5.83 -12.55
CA ASN A 101 -3.05 -5.78 -13.88
C ASN A 101 -4.48 -5.21 -13.86
N ALA A 102 -5.28 -5.57 -12.86
CA ALA A 102 -6.64 -5.04 -12.69
C ALA A 102 -6.63 -3.52 -12.49
N ILE A 103 -5.70 -3.00 -11.66
CA ILE A 103 -5.51 -1.55 -11.49
C ILE A 103 -5.07 -0.91 -12.82
N GLY A 104 -4.09 -1.49 -13.50
CA GLY A 104 -3.60 -0.98 -14.79
C GLY A 104 -4.69 -0.89 -15.86
N LYS A 105 -5.53 -1.92 -15.99
CA LYS A 105 -6.67 -1.92 -16.92
C LYS A 105 -7.73 -0.87 -16.54
N GLY A 106 -7.96 -0.65 -15.25
CA GLY A 106 -8.91 0.36 -14.77
C GLY A 106 -8.49 1.81 -15.05
N LEU A 107 -7.21 2.06 -15.34
CA LEU A 107 -6.67 3.39 -15.62
C LEU A 107 -6.90 3.86 -17.07
N ASN A 108 -7.05 2.93 -18.01
CA ASN A 108 -7.29 3.19 -19.44
C ASN A 108 -8.55 2.42 -19.89
N PRO A 109 -9.76 2.93 -19.59
CA PRO A 109 -11.01 2.30 -20.00
C PRO A 109 -11.23 2.33 -21.51
#